data_AF-A0A959N042-F1
#
_entry.id   AF-A0A959N042-F1
#
_cell.length_a   1.000
_cell.length_b   1.000
_cell.length_c   1.000
_cell.angle_alpha   90.00
_cell.angle_beta   90.00
_cell.angle_gamma   90.00
#
_symmetry.space_group_name_H-M   'P 1'
#
loop_
_entity.id
_entity.type
_entity.pdbx_description
1 polymer ?
#
loop_
_entity_poly.entity_id
_entity_poly.type
_entity_poly.pdbx_seq_one_letter_code
_entity_poly.pdbx_strand_id
1 'polypeptide(L)'
;MNSNITEFNSETDKAFQTAWHSAKGGDDNWYGFLKSYEAVPLTIEEKEMLLNSEMKIAKGAFPIELRRVYEKIVEKHSAKNDAELNNILASFNIESKVKEYYQKIKPFSGMNDIFSNASTTMNKYSEGLQKEKHHTFKCKNCGAPRLEEMQYDNCLFCGSVLFETK
;
A
#
# COMPACT_ATOMS: atom_id res chain seq x y z
N MET A 1 0.08 -32.52 2.40
CA MET A 1 0.48 -31.18 2.90
C MET A 1 0.05 -31.08 4.35
N ASN A 2 0.93 -30.63 5.23
CA ASN A 2 0.61 -30.45 6.65
C ASN A 2 -0.47 -29.36 6.80
N SER A 3 -1.61 -29.71 7.41
CA SER A 3 -2.77 -28.81 7.56
C SER A 3 -2.41 -27.50 8.28
N ASN A 4 -1.50 -27.56 9.26
CA ASN A 4 -1.09 -26.38 10.03
C ASN A 4 -0.27 -25.39 9.19
N ILE A 5 0.55 -25.91 8.28
CA ILE A 5 1.35 -25.13 7.35
C ILE A 5 0.45 -24.49 6.29
N THR A 6 -0.51 -25.25 5.75
CA THR A 6 -1.48 -24.74 4.79
C THR A 6 -2.34 -23.63 5.41
N GLU A 7 -2.80 -23.79 6.65
CA GLU A 7 -3.54 -22.76 7.38
C GLU A 7 -2.68 -21.50 7.59
N PHE A 8 -1.44 -21.63 8.06
CA PHE A 8 -0.53 -20.50 8.26
C PHE A 8 -0.32 -19.70 6.97
N ASN A 9 0.03 -20.39 5.88
CA ASN A 9 0.24 -19.75 4.58
C ASN A 9 -1.03 -19.05 4.10
N SER A 10 -2.19 -19.73 4.24
CA SER A 10 -3.48 -19.15 3.85
C SER A 10 -3.82 -17.89 4.65
N GLU A 11 -3.55 -17.85 5.96
CA GLU A 11 -3.81 -16.68 6.79
C GLU A 11 -2.87 -15.52 6.45
N THR A 12 -1.58 -15.79 6.24
CA THR A 12 -0.62 -14.75 5.86
C THR A 12 -0.92 -14.16 4.48
N ASP A 13 -1.34 -14.99 3.52
CA ASP A 13 -1.78 -14.55 2.20
C ASP A 13 -3.08 -13.76 2.29
N LYS A 14 -4.05 -14.22 3.08
CA LYS A 14 -5.31 -13.51 3.30
C LYS A 14 -5.07 -12.14 3.92
N ALA A 15 -4.21 -12.05 4.94
CA ALA A 15 -3.82 -10.78 5.55
C ALA A 15 -3.18 -9.82 4.52
N PHE A 16 -2.27 -10.34 3.69
CA PHE A 16 -1.67 -9.57 2.60
C PHE A 16 -2.72 -9.04 1.62
N GLN A 17 -3.61 -9.91 1.13
CA GLN A 17 -4.61 -9.55 0.13
C GLN A 17 -5.62 -8.54 0.67
N THR A 18 -6.12 -8.75 1.89
CA THR A 18 -7.06 -7.81 2.52
C THR A 18 -6.42 -6.45 2.74
N ALA A 19 -5.17 -6.40 3.23
CA ALA A 19 -4.43 -5.14 3.39
C ALA A 19 -4.12 -4.43 2.07
N TRP A 20 -3.86 -5.19 0.99
CA TRP A 20 -3.48 -4.63 -0.30
C TRP A 20 -4.67 -4.08 -1.09
N HIS A 21 -5.83 -4.73 -0.97
CA HIS A 21 -7.05 -4.37 -1.66
C HIS A 21 -7.92 -3.37 -0.89
N SER A 22 -7.54 -2.99 0.33
CA SER A 22 -8.27 -1.97 1.07
C SER A 22 -8.09 -0.57 0.47
N ALA A 23 -9.01 0.34 0.83
CA ALA A 23 -8.82 1.76 0.59
C ALA A 23 -7.50 2.29 1.20
N LYS A 24 -7.03 3.44 0.71
CA LYS A 24 -5.84 4.15 1.23
C LYS A 24 -6.02 4.42 2.73
N GLY A 25 -5.15 3.86 3.55
CA GLY A 25 -5.18 3.98 5.01
C GLY A 25 -6.10 2.97 5.71
N GLY A 26 -6.68 2.01 4.97
CA GLY A 26 -7.57 0.97 5.50
C GLY A 26 -9.06 1.33 5.39
N ASP A 27 -9.90 0.33 5.10
CA ASP A 27 -11.36 0.43 5.03
C ASP A 27 -12.04 -0.42 6.12
N ASP A 28 -13.37 -0.39 6.20
CA ASP A 28 -14.15 -1.14 7.19
C ASP A 28 -13.87 -2.66 7.16
N ASN A 29 -13.60 -3.20 5.97
CA ASN A 29 -13.23 -4.61 5.82
C ASN A 29 -11.87 -4.89 6.49
N TRP A 30 -10.87 -4.02 6.25
CA TRP A 30 -9.59 -4.10 6.93
C TRP A 30 -9.72 -3.93 8.45
N TYR A 31 -10.54 -3.00 8.93
CA TYR A 31 -10.78 -2.82 10.36
C TYR A 31 -11.48 -4.02 11.00
N GLY A 32 -12.44 -4.62 10.30
CA GLY A 32 -13.05 -5.89 10.72
C GLY A 32 -12.03 -7.01 10.79
N PHE A 33 -11.12 -7.07 9.81
CA PHE A 33 -10.05 -8.06 9.77
C PHE A 33 -9.06 -7.88 10.94
N LEU A 34 -8.60 -6.65 11.21
CA LEU A 34 -7.74 -6.34 12.37
C LEU A 34 -8.37 -6.82 13.69
N LYS A 35 -9.67 -6.51 13.88
CA LYS A 35 -10.41 -6.93 15.08
C LYS A 35 -10.48 -8.45 15.22
N SER A 36 -10.63 -9.19 14.11
CA SER A 36 -10.68 -10.67 14.14
C SER A 36 -9.38 -11.32 14.63
N TYR A 37 -8.26 -10.62 14.53
CA TYR A 37 -6.96 -11.04 15.06
C TYR A 37 -6.57 -10.34 16.37
N GLU A 38 -7.48 -9.57 16.96
CA GLU A 38 -7.20 -8.74 18.15
C GLU A 38 -5.98 -7.81 17.94
N ALA A 39 -5.72 -7.42 16.69
CA ALA A 39 -4.67 -6.49 16.34
C ALA A 39 -5.14 -5.06 16.59
N VAL A 40 -4.34 -4.30 17.35
CA VAL A 40 -4.68 -2.91 17.71
C VAL A 40 -4.66 -2.05 16.42
N PRO A 41 -5.78 -1.41 16.03
CA PRO A 41 -5.78 -0.48 14.90
C PRO A 41 -5.04 0.80 15.27
N LEU A 42 -4.57 1.55 14.27
CA LEU A 42 -4.10 2.91 14.51
C LEU A 42 -5.28 3.81 14.91
N THR A 43 -5.00 4.72 15.82
CA THR A 43 -5.90 5.83 16.17
C THR A 43 -6.14 6.73 14.97
N ILE A 44 -7.19 7.55 15.02
CA ILE A 44 -7.51 8.49 13.93
C ILE A 44 -6.34 9.48 13.77
N GLU A 45 -5.81 9.96 14.88
CA GLU A 45 -4.70 10.90 14.95
C GLU A 45 -3.42 10.31 14.33
N GLU A 46 -3.07 9.07 14.65
CA GLU A 46 -1.91 8.39 14.04
C GLU A 46 -2.08 8.21 12.53
N LYS A 47 -3.29 7.87 12.06
CA LYS A 47 -3.55 7.73 10.62
C LYS A 47 -3.40 9.06 9.91
N GLU A 48 -3.94 10.14 10.46
CA GLU A 48 -3.78 11.48 9.91
C GLU A 48 -2.31 11.90 9.86
N MET A 49 -1.56 11.65 10.94
CA MET A 49 -0.11 11.90 10.97
C MET A 49 0.63 11.13 9.88
N LEU A 50 0.32 9.84 9.70
CA LEU A 50 0.96 9.00 8.69
C LEU A 50 0.58 9.41 7.26
N LEU A 51 -0.68 9.80 7.01
CA LEU A 51 -1.13 10.31 5.71
C LEU A 51 -0.43 11.61 5.32
N ASN A 52 -0.07 12.42 6.31
CA ASN A 52 0.63 13.69 6.12
C ASN A 52 2.16 13.57 6.22
N SER A 53 2.68 12.38 6.55
CA SER A 53 4.12 12.12 6.64
C SER A 53 4.77 11.93 5.28
N GLU A 54 6.11 11.84 5.26
CA GLU A 54 6.86 11.48 4.04
C GLU A 54 6.55 10.04 3.56
N MET A 55 5.95 9.20 4.41
CA MET A 55 5.55 7.84 4.04
C MET A 55 4.28 7.88 3.18
N LYS A 56 4.49 8.11 1.88
CA LYS A 56 3.39 8.14 0.92
C LYS A 56 2.92 6.71 0.61
N ILE A 57 1.62 6.49 0.77
CA ILE A 57 0.90 5.30 0.28
C ILE A 57 -0.11 5.75 -0.78
N ALA A 58 -0.27 4.96 -1.85
CA ALA A 58 -1.23 5.22 -2.92
C ALA A 58 -2.55 4.45 -2.76
N LYS A 59 -2.50 3.32 -2.05
CA LYS A 59 -3.64 2.43 -1.76
C LYS A 59 -3.29 1.50 -0.58
N GLY A 60 -4.25 0.73 -0.10
CA GLY A 60 -4.03 -0.27 0.94
C GLY A 60 -3.90 0.31 2.36
N ALA A 61 -3.89 -0.60 3.32
CA ALA A 61 -3.73 -0.34 4.75
C ALA A 61 -2.32 0.16 5.10
N PHE A 62 -2.16 0.60 6.35
CA PHE A 62 -0.83 0.99 6.82
C PHE A 62 0.06 -0.24 7.07
N PRO A 63 1.34 -0.21 6.65
CA PRO A 63 2.28 -1.32 6.87
C PRO A 63 2.40 -1.75 8.34
N ILE A 64 2.30 -0.80 9.28
CA ILE A 64 2.35 -1.09 10.73
C ILE A 64 1.16 -1.92 11.20
N GLU A 65 -0.03 -1.73 10.62
CA GLU A 65 -1.20 -2.53 10.96
C GLU A 65 -1.07 -3.95 10.40
N LEU A 66 -0.56 -4.11 9.17
CA LEU A 66 -0.28 -5.43 8.61
C LEU A 66 0.78 -6.18 9.41
N ARG A 67 1.82 -5.48 9.90
CA ARG A 67 2.83 -6.04 10.80
C ARG A 67 2.19 -6.64 12.06
N ARG A 68 1.31 -5.89 12.72
CA ARG A 68 0.58 -6.33 13.92
C ARG A 68 -0.24 -7.60 13.65
N VAL A 69 -0.87 -7.71 12.48
CA VAL A 69 -1.59 -8.93 12.08
C VAL A 69 -0.65 -10.10 11.89
N TYR A 70 0.50 -9.92 11.22
CA TYR A 70 1.48 -10.99 11.07
C TYR A 70 2.03 -11.47 12.41
N GLU A 71 2.29 -10.56 13.35
CA GLU A 71 2.68 -10.91 14.72
C GLU A 71 1.62 -11.81 15.38
N LYS A 72 0.33 -11.49 15.21
CA LYS A 72 -0.78 -12.29 15.74
C LYS A 72 -0.93 -13.67 15.08
N ILE A 73 -0.75 -13.76 13.76
CA ILE A 73 -0.75 -15.04 13.04
C ILE A 73 0.42 -15.92 13.53
N VAL A 74 1.62 -15.34 13.65
CA VAL A 74 2.80 -16.06 14.15
C VAL A 74 2.58 -16.51 15.60
N GLU A 75 2.03 -15.67 16.47
CA GLU A 75 1.69 -16.01 17.85
C GLU A 75 0.70 -17.19 17.91
N LYS A 76 -0.41 -17.12 17.16
CA LYS A 76 -1.42 -18.19 17.06
C LYS A 76 -0.79 -19.53 16.63
N HIS A 77 0.08 -19.51 15.64
CA HIS A 77 0.67 -20.73 15.07
C HIS A 77 1.86 -21.26 15.88
N SER A 78 2.60 -20.40 16.59
CA SER A 78 3.70 -20.82 17.47
C SER A 78 3.22 -21.62 18.68
N ALA A 79 1.96 -21.44 19.09
CA ALA A 79 1.33 -22.25 20.14
C ALA A 79 1.05 -23.70 19.68
N LYS A 80 1.16 -24.00 18.38
CA LYS A 80 0.97 -25.35 17.84
C LYS A 80 2.26 -26.14 17.98
N ASN A 81 2.20 -27.31 18.62
CA ASN A 81 3.37 -28.16 18.81
C ASN A 81 3.66 -29.00 17.55
N ASP A 82 4.14 -28.34 16.49
CA ASP A 82 4.41 -28.93 15.17
C ASP A 82 5.82 -28.55 14.70
N ALA A 83 6.71 -29.53 14.57
CA ALA A 83 8.12 -29.32 14.26
C ALA A 83 8.36 -28.74 12.85
N GLU A 84 7.53 -29.12 11.88
CA GLU A 84 7.67 -28.65 10.50
C GLU A 84 7.17 -27.21 10.38
N LEU A 85 6.05 -26.89 11.04
CA LEU A 85 5.56 -25.52 11.15
C LEU A 85 6.56 -24.62 11.89
N ASN A 86 7.19 -25.09 12.96
CA ASN A 86 8.16 -24.30 13.72
C ASN A 86 9.36 -23.86 12.88
N ASN A 87 9.82 -24.69 11.94
CA ASN A 87 10.87 -24.31 11.00
C ASN A 87 10.41 -23.21 10.03
N ILE A 88 9.15 -23.25 9.60
CA ILE A 88 8.56 -22.20 8.76
C ILE A 88 8.41 -20.90 9.54
N LEU A 89 7.89 -20.96 10.77
CA LEU A 89 7.74 -19.79 11.63
C LEU A 89 9.09 -19.13 11.92
N ALA A 90 10.14 -19.92 12.18
CA ALA A 90 11.50 -19.41 12.40
C ALA A 90 12.10 -18.73 11.16
N SER A 91 11.69 -19.13 9.96
CA SER A 91 12.12 -18.52 8.69
C SER A 91 11.18 -17.41 8.19
N PHE A 92 10.01 -17.23 8.82
CA PHE A 92 9.05 -16.21 8.45
C PHE A 92 9.50 -14.81 8.92
N ASN A 93 10.16 -14.09 8.02
CA ASN A 93 10.64 -12.74 8.31
C ASN A 93 9.54 -11.68 8.06
N ILE A 94 8.88 -11.26 9.14
CA ILE A 94 7.82 -10.25 9.11
C ILE A 94 8.30 -8.94 8.46
N GLU A 95 9.50 -8.46 8.81
CA GLU A 95 10.03 -7.20 8.28
C GLU A 95 10.24 -7.26 6.76
N SER A 96 10.70 -8.40 6.23
CA SER A 96 10.81 -8.62 4.79
C SER A 96 9.44 -8.57 4.12
N LYS A 97 8.43 -9.22 4.70
CA LYS A 97 7.06 -9.25 4.16
C LYS A 97 6.39 -7.88 4.18
N VAL A 98 6.54 -7.13 5.26
CA VAL A 98 6.03 -5.76 5.37
C VAL A 98 6.75 -4.83 4.37
N LYS A 99 8.06 -5.02 4.17
CA LYS A 99 8.82 -4.28 3.16
C LYS A 99 8.35 -4.59 1.74
N GLU A 100 8.15 -5.87 1.40
CA GLU A 100 7.57 -6.32 0.12
C GLU A 100 6.19 -5.69 -0.11
N TYR A 101 5.34 -5.68 0.92
CA TYR A 101 4.04 -5.03 0.89
C TYR A 101 4.15 -3.52 0.64
N TYR A 102 5.02 -2.83 1.37
CA TYR A 102 5.21 -1.38 1.21
C TYR A 102 5.63 -1.00 -0.21
N GLN A 103 6.49 -1.80 -0.85
CA GLN A 103 6.88 -1.58 -2.26
C GLN A 103 5.71 -1.67 -3.24
N LYS A 104 4.65 -2.42 -2.90
CA LYS A 104 3.44 -2.59 -3.74
C LYS A 104 2.39 -1.50 -3.53
N ILE A 105 2.41 -0.82 -2.38
CA ILE A 105 1.43 0.21 -2.03
C ILE A 105 1.96 1.64 -2.10
N LYS A 106 3.29 1.82 -2.16
CA LYS A 106 3.88 3.14 -2.39
C LYS A 106 3.39 3.72 -3.73
N PRO A 107 3.24 5.05 -3.86
CA PRO A 107 2.95 5.68 -5.12
C PRO A 107 3.99 5.30 -6.17
N PHE A 108 3.52 5.08 -7.38
CA PHE A 108 4.41 4.87 -8.52
C PHE A 108 5.11 6.20 -8.81
N SER A 109 6.36 6.34 -8.36
CA SER A 109 7.24 7.41 -8.81
C SER A 109 7.66 7.11 -10.24
N GLY A 110 6.78 7.45 -11.19
CA GLY A 110 7.14 7.49 -12.61
C GLY A 110 8.27 8.50 -12.83
N MET A 111 8.97 8.40 -13.96
CA MET A 111 10.07 9.30 -14.36
C MET A 111 9.82 10.78 -14.01
N ASN A 112 8.57 11.26 -14.09
CA ASN A 112 8.19 12.61 -13.71
C ASN A 112 8.44 13.01 -12.25
N ASP A 113 8.45 12.11 -11.26
CA ASP A 113 8.82 12.45 -9.88
C ASP A 113 10.33 12.58 -9.72
N ILE A 114 11.10 11.81 -10.50
CA ILE A 114 12.56 11.96 -10.62
C ILE A 114 12.88 13.30 -11.30
N PHE A 115 12.13 13.67 -12.35
CA PHE A 115 12.28 14.96 -13.02
C PHE A 115 11.65 16.13 -12.29
N SER A 116 10.74 15.94 -11.33
CA SER A 116 10.21 17.05 -10.54
C SER A 116 11.33 17.65 -9.67
N ASN A 117 12.20 16.80 -9.10
CA ASN A 117 13.41 17.21 -8.41
C ASN A 117 14.55 17.60 -9.36
N ALA A 118 14.65 16.99 -10.56
CA ALA A 118 15.67 17.38 -11.55
C ALA A 118 15.30 18.64 -12.35
N SER A 119 14.03 19.02 -12.46
CA SER A 119 13.57 20.22 -13.18
C SER A 119 13.98 21.50 -12.46
N THR A 120 14.09 21.44 -11.14
CA THR A 120 14.59 22.55 -10.32
C THR A 120 16.05 22.87 -10.66
N THR A 121 16.81 21.91 -11.19
CA THR A 121 18.20 22.08 -11.68
C THR A 121 18.32 22.14 -13.21
N MET A 122 17.39 21.57 -13.98
CA MET A 122 17.43 21.54 -15.46
C MET A 122 16.86 22.79 -16.15
N ASN A 123 16.13 23.66 -15.45
CA ASN A 123 15.60 24.90 -16.04
C ASN A 123 16.67 25.92 -16.48
N LYS A 124 17.97 25.64 -16.27
CA LYS A 124 19.07 26.49 -16.75
C LYS A 124 19.56 26.16 -18.17
N TYR A 125 19.12 25.07 -18.81
CA TYR A 125 19.75 24.58 -20.05
C TYR A 125 18.81 24.20 -21.21
N SER A 126 17.51 24.45 -21.12
CA SER A 126 16.57 24.06 -22.20
C SER A 126 15.76 25.24 -22.76
N GLU A 127 16.45 26.30 -23.19
CA GLU A 127 15.88 27.24 -24.16
C GLU A 127 16.02 26.63 -25.56
N GLY A 128 15.03 25.87 -26.05
CA GLY A 128 15.07 25.46 -27.47
C GLY A 128 14.17 24.32 -27.92
N LEU A 129 13.59 23.52 -27.03
CA LEU A 129 12.68 22.44 -27.44
C LEU A 129 11.24 22.82 -27.09
N GLN A 130 10.49 23.27 -28.09
CA GLN A 130 9.04 23.44 -28.00
C GLN A 130 8.41 22.09 -27.66
N LYS A 131 8.01 21.91 -26.40
CA LYS A 131 7.17 20.78 -25.97
C LYS A 131 5.76 21.02 -26.48
N GLU A 132 5.25 20.13 -27.32
CA GLU A 132 3.80 19.99 -27.49
C GLU A 132 3.18 19.80 -26.10
N LYS A 133 2.29 20.74 -25.74
CA LYS A 133 1.61 20.75 -24.45
C LYS A 133 0.51 19.69 -24.46
N HIS A 134 0.89 18.43 -24.27
CA HIS A 134 -0.09 17.45 -23.80
C HIS A 134 -0.47 17.83 -22.36
N HIS A 135 -1.69 18.33 -22.18
CA HIS A 135 -2.23 18.71 -20.88
C HIS A 135 -2.41 17.43 -20.04
N THR A 136 -1.46 17.17 -19.16
CA THR A 136 -1.54 16.06 -18.20
C THR A 136 -2.15 16.59 -16.90
N PHE A 137 -3.32 16.07 -16.54
CA PHE A 137 -3.96 16.37 -15.26
C PHE A 137 -3.49 15.36 -14.20
N LYS A 138 -3.32 15.79 -12.95
CA LYS A 138 -2.95 14.87 -11.86
C LYS A 138 -4.17 14.45 -11.07
N CYS A 139 -4.17 13.22 -10.58
CA CYS A 139 -5.18 12.78 -9.65
C CYS A 139 -5.08 13.54 -8.31
N LYS A 140 -6.15 14.23 -7.89
CA LYS A 140 -6.17 14.97 -6.62
C LYS A 140 -5.86 14.07 -5.40
N ASN A 141 -6.23 12.79 -5.46
CA ASN A 141 -6.08 11.85 -4.34
C ASN A 141 -4.72 11.12 -4.29
N CYS A 142 -4.17 10.72 -5.44
CA CYS A 142 -2.93 9.91 -5.50
C CYS A 142 -1.79 10.51 -6.33
N GLY A 143 -2.00 11.68 -6.96
CA GLY A 143 -1.00 12.35 -7.79
C GLY A 143 -0.73 11.71 -9.15
N ALA A 144 -1.35 10.56 -9.46
CA ALA A 144 -1.11 9.86 -10.71
C ALA A 144 -1.43 10.72 -11.95
N PRO A 145 -0.57 10.70 -12.99
CA PRO A 145 -0.80 11.46 -14.21
C PRO A 145 -1.97 10.88 -14.99
N ARG A 146 -2.77 11.75 -15.60
CA ARG A 146 -3.91 11.44 -16.46
C ARG A 146 -3.75 12.18 -17.78
N LEU A 147 -4.09 11.50 -18.88
CA LEU A 147 -4.22 12.11 -20.19
C LEU A 147 -5.66 12.57 -20.38
N GLU A 148 -5.86 13.76 -20.96
CA GLU A 148 -7.18 14.35 -21.20
C GLU A 148 -8.08 13.47 -22.07
N GLU A 149 -7.49 12.61 -22.91
CA GLU A 149 -8.17 11.68 -23.81
C GLU A 149 -8.56 10.34 -23.16
N MET A 150 -8.08 10.05 -21.94
CA MET A 150 -8.41 8.84 -21.18
C MET A 150 -9.29 9.19 -19.97
N GLN A 151 -10.49 9.72 -20.25
CA GLN A 151 -11.46 10.11 -19.24
C GLN A 151 -12.19 8.87 -18.71
N TYR A 152 -11.75 8.38 -17.55
CA TYR A 152 -12.44 7.35 -16.77
C TYR A 152 -13.12 8.01 -15.56
N ASP A 153 -14.27 7.50 -15.12
CA ASP A 153 -14.97 8.03 -13.93
C ASP A 153 -14.14 7.86 -12.65
N ASN A 154 -13.31 6.82 -12.59
CA ASN A 154 -12.46 6.48 -11.45
C ASN A 154 -10.98 6.46 -11.82
N CYS A 155 -10.11 6.79 -10.86
CA CYS A 155 -8.67 6.77 -11.05
C CYS A 155 -8.21 5.33 -11.29
N LEU A 156 -7.60 5.06 -12.45
CA LEU A 156 -7.02 3.75 -12.74
C LEU A 156 -6.01 3.28 -11.69
N PHE A 157 -5.35 4.22 -11.00
CA PHE A 157 -4.28 3.92 -10.05
C PHE A 157 -4.73 3.79 -8.59
N CYS A 158 -5.70 4.59 -8.13
CA CYS A 158 -6.15 4.59 -6.73
C CYS A 158 -7.65 4.34 -6.54
N GLY A 159 -8.40 4.14 -7.63
CA GLY A 159 -9.84 3.86 -7.59
C GLY A 159 -10.72 5.03 -7.18
N SER A 160 -10.17 6.17 -6.75
CA SER A 160 -10.98 7.33 -6.35
C SER A 160 -11.81 7.88 -7.50
N VAL A 161 -13.02 8.37 -7.23
CA VAL A 161 -13.83 9.08 -8.22
C VAL A 161 -13.09 10.34 -8.71
N LEU A 162 -13.11 10.56 -10.01
CA LEU A 162 -12.35 11.63 -10.68
C LEU A 162 -13.16 12.89 -10.94
N PHE A 163 -14.48 12.76 -11.07
CA PHE A 163 -15.40 13.83 -11.36
C PHE A 163 -16.39 13.94 -10.20
N GLU A 164 -16.53 15.14 -9.63
CA GLU A 164 -17.60 15.43 -8.69
C GLU A 164 -18.91 15.45 -9.49
N THR A 165 -19.84 14.53 -9.22
CA THR A 165 -21.21 14.63 -9.74
C THR A 165 -21.83 15.91 -9.18
N LYS A 166 -22.14 16.86 -10.05
CA LYS A 166 -22.94 18.04 -9.71
C LYS A 166 -24.35 17.65 -9.31
#